data_AF-A0AB39MWE4-F1
#
_entry.id   AF-A0AB39MWE4-F1
#
_cell.length_a   1.000
_cell.length_b   1.000
_cell.length_c   1.000
_cell.angle_alpha   90.00
_cell.angle_beta   90.00
_cell.angle_gamma   90.00
#
_symmetry.space_group_name_H-M   'P 1'
#
loop_
_entity.id
_entity.type
_entity.pdbx_description
1 polymer ?
#
loop_
_entity_poly.entity_id
_entity_poly.type
_entity_poly.pdbx_seq_one_letter_code
_entity_poly.pdbx_strand_id
1 'polypeptide(L)'
;MYVRRSAAALAATVVIGAAAPAVAADPTPSTSPSQAYPAELYGDSDPTYDGVWRQSLALLAQDTVEVKPAKGAVDWLLGQQCANGAFAPYRADTSTDCGAKTLIDTNNTAAAVQALAALGGHDAAADKAVSWLKSVQNKDGGWGYTPGGATDANSTSVVVGALAAAGEKPAEVVKGGKSPYDALIELALPCKGADAGAFAFQPDKKGGLAANADATAAGVVGSLGKGLVVSPGKQSDASCSDAGSATPERAAANGAVYLTKALAKDGHLTSALPGAEDQPDYGNTADAVVALAAQSGAGAAQKPLRWLEQNSAKWAAQSGPAAYAQLIFAAHATGADPRDFGGTDLVKQLNATGPAPQSAPNGSVTTSAKASDKQEDEDKGFGVWWFVGVCLVAGIGVGFLLSGRNKAKRS
;
A
#
# COMPACT_ATOMS: atom_id res chain seq x y z
N MET A 1 12.53 -66.64 18.45
CA MET A 1 12.57 -66.94 17.00
C MET A 1 11.18 -67.43 16.60
N TYR A 2 10.29 -66.54 16.14
CA TYR A 2 8.99 -66.91 15.57
C TYR A 2 8.49 -65.83 14.61
N VAL A 3 7.74 -66.33 13.64
CA VAL A 3 7.36 -65.77 12.34
C VAL A 3 5.99 -65.07 12.40
N ARG A 4 5.83 -64.01 11.57
CA ARG A 4 4.61 -63.39 10.98
C ARG A 4 3.36 -63.18 11.85
N ARG A 5 2.74 -62.00 11.67
CA ARG A 5 1.41 -61.87 11.04
C ARG A 5 1.04 -60.40 10.80
N SER A 6 0.67 -60.08 9.57
CA SER A 6 -0.11 -58.92 9.19
C SER A 6 -1.54 -59.07 9.72
N ALA A 7 -2.17 -57.96 10.12
CA ALA A 7 -3.63 -57.86 10.19
C ALA A 7 -4.06 -56.42 9.91
N ALA A 8 -4.86 -56.27 8.84
CA ALA A 8 -5.70 -55.12 8.60
C ALA A 8 -6.90 -55.15 9.57
N ALA A 9 -7.40 -53.98 9.97
CA ALA A 9 -8.73 -53.85 10.54
C ALA A 9 -9.43 -52.60 9.98
N LEU A 10 -10.54 -52.85 9.28
CA LEU A 10 -11.53 -51.88 8.83
C LEU A 10 -12.42 -51.43 10.00
N ALA A 11 -12.76 -50.14 9.94
CA ALA A 11 -13.94 -49.42 10.43
C ALA A 11 -14.86 -50.02 11.53
N ALA A 12 -15.15 -49.20 12.54
CA ALA A 12 -16.46 -49.17 13.19
C ALA A 12 -16.80 -47.72 13.61
N THR A 13 -17.79 -47.13 12.94
CA THR A 13 -18.52 -45.94 13.37
C THR A 13 -19.39 -46.27 14.58
N VAL A 14 -19.25 -45.51 15.66
CA VAL A 14 -20.17 -45.52 16.80
C VAL A 14 -20.80 -44.14 16.92
N VAL A 15 -22.10 -44.08 16.64
CA VAL A 15 -22.99 -42.98 16.99
C VAL A 15 -23.51 -43.24 18.39
N ILE A 16 -23.21 -42.36 19.34
CA ILE A 16 -23.91 -42.28 20.62
C ILE A 16 -24.30 -40.82 20.83
N GLY A 17 -25.60 -40.56 20.80
CA GLY A 17 -26.18 -39.31 21.26
C GLY A 17 -26.19 -39.27 22.79
N ALA A 18 -25.84 -38.13 23.35
CA ALA A 18 -26.09 -37.77 24.74
C ALA A 18 -26.39 -36.27 24.84
N ALA A 19 -27.32 -35.95 25.74
CA ALA A 19 -28.03 -34.69 25.89
C ALA A 19 -27.17 -33.42 25.97
N ALA A 20 -27.66 -32.36 25.32
CA ALA A 20 -27.12 -31.01 25.45
C ALA A 20 -27.42 -30.44 26.84
N PRO A 21 -26.43 -29.87 27.56
CA PRO A 21 -26.72 -29.00 28.68
C PRO A 21 -27.30 -27.68 28.16
N ALA A 22 -28.38 -27.22 28.78
CA ALA A 22 -28.96 -25.91 28.51
C ALA A 22 -27.92 -24.82 28.86
N VAL A 23 -27.35 -24.21 27.83
CA VAL A 23 -26.54 -23.00 27.97
C VAL A 23 -27.51 -21.84 28.14
N ALA A 24 -27.37 -21.10 29.24
CA ALA A 24 -28.09 -19.86 29.45
C ALA A 24 -27.89 -18.94 28.24
N ALA A 25 -28.98 -18.31 27.78
CA ALA A 25 -28.90 -17.30 26.74
C ALA A 25 -28.06 -16.12 27.26
N ASP A 26 -26.84 -15.98 26.73
CA ASP A 26 -26.05 -14.78 26.94
C ASP A 26 -26.83 -13.58 26.38
N PRO A 27 -26.84 -12.43 27.06
CA PRO A 27 -27.42 -11.22 26.49
C PRO A 27 -26.67 -10.90 25.20
N THR A 28 -27.44 -10.60 24.16
CA THR A 28 -27.01 -10.04 22.86
C THR A 28 -25.76 -9.18 23.00
N PRO A 29 -24.71 -9.36 22.17
CA PRO A 29 -23.54 -8.52 22.24
C PRO A 29 -23.98 -7.07 22.10
N SER A 30 -23.79 -6.31 23.18
CA SER A 30 -24.00 -4.88 23.18
C SER A 30 -23.12 -4.29 22.07
N THR A 31 -23.72 -3.50 21.19
CA THR A 31 -23.01 -2.67 20.23
C THR A 31 -21.93 -1.92 20.99
N SER A 32 -20.67 -2.32 20.80
CA SER A 32 -19.54 -1.57 21.32
C SER A 32 -19.63 -0.17 20.73
N PRO A 33 -19.56 0.91 21.53
CA PRO A 33 -19.54 2.24 20.98
C PRO A 33 -18.38 2.32 19.98
N SER A 34 -18.66 2.80 18.78
CA SER A 34 -17.63 3.10 17.79
C SER A 34 -16.58 3.98 18.47
N GLN A 35 -15.35 3.47 18.58
CA GLN A 35 -14.26 4.23 19.17
C GLN A 35 -14.07 5.48 18.32
N ALA A 36 -14.35 6.65 18.89
CA ALA A 36 -14.12 7.92 18.21
C ALA A 36 -12.61 8.18 18.18
N TYR A 37 -12.04 8.26 16.97
CA TYR A 37 -10.66 8.68 16.75
C TYR A 37 -10.55 10.22 16.73
N PRO A 38 -9.34 10.79 16.89
CA PRO A 38 -9.14 12.24 16.83
C PRO A 38 -9.71 12.85 15.55
N ALA A 39 -10.33 14.03 15.66
CA ALA A 39 -10.98 14.70 14.53
C ALA A 39 -9.99 15.19 13.45
N GLU A 40 -8.71 15.25 13.81
CA GLU A 40 -7.61 15.66 12.94
C GLU A 40 -7.13 14.54 11.99
N LEU A 41 -7.52 13.29 12.28
CA LEU A 41 -7.17 12.12 11.48
C LEU A 41 -8.15 11.95 10.33
N TYR A 42 -7.64 11.70 9.12
CA TYR A 42 -8.46 11.33 7.98
C TYR A 42 -8.94 9.88 8.12
N GLY A 43 -10.25 9.66 7.95
CA GLY A 43 -10.93 8.36 8.03
C GLY A 43 -11.27 7.95 9.46
N ASP A 44 -12.29 7.11 9.60
CA ASP A 44 -12.87 6.64 10.87
C ASP A 44 -12.58 5.15 11.18
N SER A 45 -11.92 4.44 10.26
CA SER A 45 -11.46 3.07 10.48
C SER A 45 -10.31 3.01 11.47
N ASP A 46 -10.09 1.84 12.08
CA ASP A 46 -9.02 1.58 13.04
C ASP A 46 -7.63 1.95 12.46
N PRO A 47 -6.94 2.97 13.02
CA PRO A 47 -5.67 3.47 12.50
C PRO A 47 -4.45 2.68 12.96
N THR A 48 -4.62 1.63 13.76
CA THR A 48 -3.52 0.90 14.44
C THR A 48 -2.35 0.56 13.52
N TYR A 49 -2.61 0.31 12.24
CA TYR A 49 -1.59 -0.09 11.27
C TYR A 49 -1.38 0.90 10.11
N ASP A 50 -2.29 1.85 9.88
CA ASP A 50 -2.28 2.69 8.68
C ASP A 50 -2.50 4.19 8.95
N GLY A 51 -2.63 4.62 10.21
CA GLY A 51 -2.96 6.01 10.55
C GLY A 51 -2.01 7.02 9.93
N VAL A 52 -0.70 6.86 10.10
CA VAL A 52 0.32 7.73 9.48
C VAL A 52 0.32 7.60 7.96
N TRP A 53 0.21 6.38 7.42
CA TRP A 53 0.15 6.14 5.99
C TRP A 53 -1.00 6.91 5.34
N ARG A 54 -2.24 6.67 5.78
CA ARG A 54 -3.44 7.29 5.21
C ARG A 54 -3.46 8.80 5.43
N GLN A 55 -2.96 9.28 6.57
CA GLN A 55 -2.80 10.71 6.83
C GLN A 55 -1.82 11.34 5.84
N SER A 56 -0.64 10.74 5.67
CA SER A 56 0.41 11.27 4.78
C SER A 56 -0.06 11.32 3.34
N LEU A 57 -0.73 10.26 2.87
CA LEU A 57 -1.30 10.21 1.53
C LEU A 57 -2.39 11.26 1.33
N ALA A 58 -3.29 11.45 2.30
CA ALA A 58 -4.33 12.48 2.23
C ALA A 58 -3.75 13.89 2.14
N LEU A 59 -2.77 14.21 2.99
CA LEU A 59 -2.09 15.50 2.99
C LEU A 59 -1.32 15.75 1.68
N LEU A 60 -0.62 14.72 1.18
CA LEU A 60 0.12 14.79 -0.07
C LEU A 60 -0.83 14.94 -1.28
N ALA A 61 -1.97 14.26 -1.28
CA ALA A 61 -2.98 14.39 -2.32
C ALA A 61 -3.62 15.78 -2.32
N GLN A 62 -3.89 16.36 -1.15
CA GLN A 62 -4.35 17.74 -1.03
C GLN A 62 -3.33 18.72 -1.63
N ASP A 63 -2.06 18.61 -1.25
CA ASP A 63 -0.99 19.46 -1.79
C ASP A 63 -0.86 19.34 -3.31
N THR A 64 -0.91 18.10 -3.83
CA THR A 64 -0.85 17.79 -5.27
C THR A 64 -1.91 18.51 -6.09
N VAL A 65 -3.07 18.82 -5.50
CA VAL A 65 -4.19 19.52 -6.14
C VAL A 65 -4.40 20.94 -5.60
N GLU A 66 -3.33 21.49 -5.01
CA GLU A 66 -3.22 22.85 -4.46
C GLU A 66 -4.23 23.17 -3.34
N VAL A 67 -4.75 22.15 -2.66
CA VAL A 67 -5.54 22.29 -1.43
C VAL A 67 -4.60 22.36 -0.25
N LYS A 68 -4.69 23.44 0.54
CA LYS A 68 -3.87 23.59 1.74
C LYS A 68 -4.48 22.78 2.88
N PRO A 69 -3.78 21.77 3.44
CA PRO A 69 -4.36 20.93 4.48
C PRO A 69 -4.70 21.68 5.76
N ALA A 70 -5.58 21.11 6.57
CA ALA A 70 -5.87 21.60 7.91
C ALA A 70 -4.61 21.56 8.79
N LYS A 71 -4.29 22.66 9.50
CA LYS A 71 -3.12 22.69 10.40
C LYS A 71 -3.16 21.55 11.44
N GLY A 72 -4.34 21.28 12.01
CA GLY A 72 -4.51 20.20 12.99
C GLY A 72 -4.18 18.82 12.41
N ALA A 73 -4.48 18.57 11.13
CA ALA A 73 -4.11 17.32 10.47
C ALA A 73 -2.60 17.15 10.32
N VAL A 74 -1.89 18.23 10.02
CA VAL A 74 -0.42 18.24 9.93
C VAL A 74 0.20 18.09 11.31
N ASP A 75 -0.32 18.82 12.31
CA ASP A 75 0.13 18.70 13.71
C ASP A 75 -0.08 17.28 14.25
N TRP A 76 -1.20 16.64 13.90
CA TRP A 76 -1.47 15.24 14.25
C TRP A 76 -0.41 14.32 13.67
N LEU A 77 -0.06 14.48 12.38
CA LEU A 77 0.99 13.68 11.73
C LEU A 77 2.32 13.87 12.46
N LEU A 78 2.74 15.11 12.69
CA LEU A 78 3.98 15.44 13.41
C LEU A 78 4.02 14.82 14.81
N GLY A 79 2.88 14.79 15.50
CA GLY A 79 2.74 14.16 16.82
C GLY A 79 3.00 12.65 16.82
N GLN A 80 2.89 11.97 15.68
CA GLN A 80 3.18 10.53 15.57
C GLN A 80 4.69 10.22 15.55
N GLN A 81 5.53 11.23 15.29
CA GLN A 81 6.98 11.04 15.22
C GLN A 81 7.58 10.65 16.58
N CYS A 82 8.41 9.62 16.57
CA CYS A 82 9.19 9.15 17.70
C CYS A 82 10.47 9.95 17.91
N ALA A 83 11.04 9.88 19.11
CA ALA A 83 12.31 10.54 19.44
C ALA A 83 13.49 10.11 18.57
N ASN A 84 13.47 8.92 17.97
CA ASN A 84 14.48 8.43 17.04
C ASN A 84 14.26 8.89 15.58
N GLY A 85 13.17 9.59 15.27
CA GLY A 85 12.82 10.07 13.93
C GLY A 85 11.78 9.24 13.18
N ALA A 86 11.58 7.98 13.55
CA ALA A 86 10.57 7.11 12.93
C ALA A 86 9.16 7.64 13.20
N PHE A 87 8.23 7.37 12.30
CA PHE A 87 6.80 7.57 12.55
C PHE A 87 6.17 6.23 12.89
N ALA A 88 5.52 6.16 14.06
CA ALA A 88 4.68 5.01 14.41
C ALA A 88 3.38 5.06 13.60
N PRO A 89 2.82 3.94 13.13
CA PRO A 89 1.58 3.96 12.35
C PRO A 89 0.43 4.66 13.08
N TYR A 90 0.36 4.49 14.41
CA TYR A 90 -0.55 5.21 15.26
C TYR A 90 -0.10 5.20 16.73
N ARG A 91 -0.21 6.36 17.38
CA ARG A 91 -0.01 6.59 18.81
C ARG A 91 -1.24 7.34 19.33
N ALA A 92 -2.03 6.66 20.14
CA ALA A 92 -3.19 7.24 20.81
C ALA A 92 -2.81 8.31 21.84
N ASP A 93 -1.66 8.14 22.50
CA ASP A 93 -1.05 9.14 23.38
C ASP A 93 0.32 9.53 22.82
N THR A 94 0.43 10.79 22.38
CA THR A 94 1.66 11.36 21.84
C THR A 94 2.49 12.11 22.88
N SER A 95 1.97 12.27 24.11
CA SER A 95 2.65 12.97 25.21
C SER A 95 3.79 12.17 25.83
N THR A 96 3.77 10.85 25.65
CA THR A 96 4.80 9.92 26.12
C THR A 96 5.68 9.45 24.98
N ASP A 97 7.00 9.44 25.17
CA ASP A 97 7.93 8.99 24.14
C ASP A 97 7.65 7.55 23.68
N CYS A 98 8.00 7.26 22.42
CA CYS A 98 7.91 5.90 21.89
C CYS A 98 8.75 4.93 22.71
N GLY A 99 8.11 3.86 23.19
CA GLY A 99 8.76 2.80 23.95
C GLY A 99 9.26 1.66 23.07
N ALA A 100 9.94 0.68 23.67
CA ALA A 100 10.47 -0.49 22.97
C ALA A 100 9.41 -1.36 22.28
N LYS A 101 8.13 -1.20 22.63
CA LYS A 101 6.98 -1.91 22.03
C LYS A 101 6.24 -1.10 20.98
N THR A 102 6.60 0.17 20.78
CA THR A 102 5.96 1.01 19.77
C THR A 102 6.28 0.44 18.40
N LEU A 103 5.24 0.14 17.63
CA LEU A 103 5.39 -0.29 16.24
C LEU A 103 5.93 0.90 15.44
N ILE A 104 7.02 0.66 14.72
CA ILE A 104 7.61 1.61 13.77
C ILE A 104 8.02 0.82 12.53
N ASP A 105 7.80 1.40 11.36
CA ASP A 105 8.12 0.78 10.08
C ASP A 105 8.63 1.83 9.09
N THR A 106 9.25 1.33 8.02
CA THR A 106 9.90 2.15 7.00
C THR A 106 8.87 2.86 6.12
N ASN A 107 7.71 2.24 5.87
CA ASN A 107 6.71 2.75 4.93
C ASN A 107 5.94 3.95 5.48
N ASN A 108 5.44 3.86 6.71
CA ASN A 108 4.78 4.99 7.40
C ASN A 108 5.74 6.17 7.54
N THR A 109 7.00 5.90 7.91
CA THR A 109 8.04 6.93 8.02
C THR A 109 8.34 7.57 6.66
N ALA A 110 8.47 6.79 5.60
CA ALA A 110 8.75 7.29 4.26
C ALA A 110 7.58 8.09 3.67
N ALA A 111 6.33 7.65 3.87
CA ALA A 111 5.16 8.41 3.46
C ALA A 111 5.07 9.77 4.19
N ALA A 112 5.35 9.78 5.50
CA ALA A 112 5.39 11.01 6.29
C ALA A 112 6.46 11.99 5.78
N VAL A 113 7.66 11.49 5.43
CA VAL A 113 8.72 12.34 4.83
C VAL A 113 8.23 12.99 3.53
N GLN A 114 7.62 12.21 2.63
CA GLN A 114 7.14 12.75 1.35
C GLN A 114 6.06 13.82 1.53
N ALA A 115 5.10 13.59 2.44
CA ALA A 115 4.07 14.57 2.75
C ALA A 115 4.64 15.84 3.39
N LEU A 116 5.50 15.70 4.41
CA LEU A 116 6.07 16.84 5.12
C LEU A 116 7.02 17.67 4.23
N ALA A 117 7.76 17.01 3.34
CA ALA A 117 8.61 17.70 2.36
C ALA A 117 7.77 18.50 1.34
N ALA A 118 6.66 17.93 0.86
CA ALA A 118 5.76 18.61 -0.08
C ALA A 118 5.10 19.85 0.54
N LEU A 119 4.61 19.73 1.78
CA LEU A 119 3.95 20.83 2.49
C LEU A 119 4.90 21.97 2.89
N GLY A 120 6.19 21.69 3.02
CA GLY A 120 7.23 22.65 3.40
C GLY A 120 7.16 23.11 4.87
N GLY A 121 8.24 23.72 5.37
CA GLY A 121 8.31 24.24 6.74
C GLY A 121 8.38 23.18 7.85
N HIS A 122 8.62 21.92 7.47
CA HIS A 122 8.72 20.76 8.34
C HIS A 122 10.05 20.01 8.20
N ASP A 123 11.08 20.70 7.70
CA ASP A 123 12.39 20.12 7.35
C ASP A 123 13.03 19.36 8.51
N ALA A 124 12.99 19.93 9.73
CA ALA A 124 13.56 19.27 10.90
C ALA A 124 12.92 17.90 11.22
N ALA A 125 11.61 17.75 11.00
CA ALA A 125 10.92 16.48 11.20
C ALA A 125 11.24 15.49 10.06
N ALA A 126 11.23 15.96 8.81
CA ALA A 126 11.58 15.17 7.63
C ALA A 126 13.03 14.66 7.70
N ASP A 127 14.00 15.52 8.00
CA ASP A 127 15.43 15.20 8.12
C ASP A 127 15.71 14.16 9.19
N LYS A 128 15.00 14.25 10.32
CA LYS A 128 15.11 13.27 11.41
C LYS A 128 14.58 11.90 10.99
N ALA A 129 13.47 11.86 10.25
CA ALA A 129 12.93 10.64 9.68
C ALA A 129 13.84 10.03 8.60
N VAL A 130 14.40 10.86 7.72
CA VAL A 130 15.42 10.46 6.73
C VAL A 130 16.65 9.87 7.42
N SER A 131 17.13 10.51 8.49
CA SER A 131 18.26 10.01 9.28
C SER A 131 17.96 8.63 9.87
N TRP A 132 16.74 8.42 10.37
CA TRP A 132 16.30 7.12 10.85
C TRP A 132 16.25 6.08 9.71
N LEU A 133 15.65 6.40 8.57
CA LEU A 133 15.59 5.51 7.39
C LEU A 133 16.99 5.07 6.96
N LYS A 134 17.95 6.00 6.85
CA LYS A 134 19.35 5.70 6.55
C LYS A 134 19.97 4.76 7.60
N SER A 135 19.65 4.94 8.87
CA SER A 135 20.18 4.10 9.95
C SER A 135 19.74 2.62 9.85
N VAL A 136 18.50 2.38 9.39
CA VAL A 136 17.89 1.04 9.29
C VAL A 136 18.03 0.37 7.92
N GLN A 137 18.72 1.00 6.96
CA GLN A 137 19.03 0.41 5.66
C GLN A 137 19.78 -0.92 5.82
N ASN A 138 19.44 -1.91 5.00
CA ASN A 138 20.10 -3.21 4.97
C ASN A 138 21.45 -3.16 4.24
N LYS A 139 22.32 -4.16 4.45
CA LYS A 139 23.64 -4.22 3.80
C LYS A 139 23.58 -4.44 2.28
N ASP A 140 22.43 -4.88 1.78
CA ASP A 140 22.17 -5.03 0.35
C ASP A 140 21.72 -3.70 -0.30
N GLY A 141 21.59 -2.62 0.47
CA GLY A 141 21.20 -1.30 0.00
C GLY A 141 19.70 -1.02 0.09
N GLY A 142 18.86 -2.01 0.38
CA GLY A 142 17.41 -1.85 0.45
C GLY A 142 16.84 -1.75 1.85
N TRP A 143 15.51 -1.84 1.94
CA TRP A 143 14.74 -1.84 3.18
C TRP A 143 13.69 -2.92 3.15
N GLY A 144 13.44 -3.52 4.31
CA GLY A 144 12.21 -4.26 4.56
C GLY A 144 11.16 -3.36 5.22
N TYR A 145 9.91 -3.82 5.24
CA TYR A 145 8.81 -3.14 5.93
C TYR A 145 9.18 -2.79 7.39
N THR A 146 9.62 -3.78 8.17
CA THR A 146 10.17 -3.54 9.52
C THR A 146 11.69 -3.41 9.50
N PRO A 147 12.28 -2.58 10.37
CA PRO A 147 13.74 -2.49 10.52
C PRO A 147 14.39 -3.87 10.74
N GLY A 148 15.40 -4.18 9.92
CA GLY A 148 16.10 -5.48 9.96
C GLY A 148 15.36 -6.65 9.29
N GLY A 149 14.15 -6.42 8.75
CA GLY A 149 13.45 -7.35 7.89
C GLY A 149 14.17 -7.54 6.55
N ALA A 150 13.78 -8.58 5.81
CA ALA A 150 14.29 -8.82 4.46
C ALA A 150 13.94 -7.64 3.54
N THR A 151 14.89 -7.26 2.69
CA THR A 151 14.69 -6.22 1.69
C THR A 151 13.55 -6.60 0.74
N ASP A 152 12.64 -5.66 0.52
CA ASP A 152 11.50 -5.81 -0.38
C ASP A 152 11.36 -4.60 -1.33
N ALA A 153 10.78 -4.81 -2.51
CA ALA A 153 10.73 -3.80 -3.56
C ALA A 153 9.83 -2.62 -3.19
N ASN A 154 8.72 -2.87 -2.50
CA ASN A 154 7.74 -1.85 -2.11
C ASN A 154 8.34 -0.88 -1.09
N SER A 155 8.88 -1.41 0.01
CA SER A 155 9.50 -0.63 1.08
C SER A 155 10.74 0.11 0.58
N THR A 156 11.57 -0.53 -0.23
CA THR A 156 12.74 0.13 -0.84
C THR A 156 12.31 1.29 -1.74
N SER A 157 11.26 1.11 -2.55
CA SER A 157 10.80 2.14 -3.49
C SER A 157 10.18 3.35 -2.79
N VAL A 158 9.35 3.14 -1.76
CA VAL A 158 8.77 4.27 -1.02
C VAL A 158 9.84 5.04 -0.24
N VAL A 159 10.88 4.36 0.26
CA VAL A 159 12.04 5.02 0.89
C VAL A 159 12.87 5.79 -0.13
N VAL A 160 13.07 5.27 -1.35
CA VAL A 160 13.71 6.04 -2.44
C VAL A 160 12.93 7.33 -2.73
N GLY A 161 11.60 7.25 -2.78
CA GLY A 161 10.72 8.41 -2.90
C GLY A 161 10.89 9.43 -1.77
N ALA A 162 10.96 8.96 -0.52
CA ALA A 162 11.20 9.81 0.65
C ALA A 162 12.55 10.51 0.60
N LEU A 163 13.61 9.79 0.23
CA LEU A 163 14.95 10.36 0.06
C LEU A 163 14.93 11.46 -1.02
N ALA A 164 14.37 11.17 -2.20
CA ALA A 164 14.27 12.14 -3.28
C ALA A 164 13.45 13.39 -2.89
N ALA A 165 12.31 13.20 -2.19
CA ALA A 165 11.47 14.30 -1.73
C ALA A 165 12.19 15.21 -0.71
N ALA A 166 13.03 14.64 0.15
CA ALA A 166 13.88 15.38 1.09
C ALA A 166 15.14 15.99 0.45
N GLY A 167 15.31 15.91 -0.87
CA GLY A 167 16.48 16.45 -1.57
C GLY A 167 17.75 15.60 -1.43
N GLU A 168 17.65 14.41 -0.86
CA GLU A 168 18.73 13.43 -0.86
C GLU A 168 18.90 12.80 -2.24
N LYS A 169 20.10 12.31 -2.53
CA LYS A 169 20.36 11.53 -3.75
C LYS A 169 20.33 10.04 -3.40
N PRO A 170 19.29 9.28 -3.81
CA PRO A 170 19.17 7.88 -3.42
C PRO A 170 20.40 7.04 -3.78
N ALA A 171 21.06 7.31 -4.91
CA ALA A 171 22.28 6.63 -5.33
C ALA A 171 23.47 6.81 -4.37
N GLU A 172 23.52 7.89 -3.60
CA GLU A 172 24.59 8.18 -2.63
C GLU A 172 24.28 7.63 -1.23
N VAL A 173 23.05 7.17 -0.99
CA VAL A 173 22.64 6.55 0.28
C VAL A 173 23.02 5.07 0.27
N VAL A 174 24.24 4.79 0.70
CA VAL A 174 24.84 3.46 0.58
C VAL A 174 25.05 2.77 1.92
N LYS A 175 24.82 1.44 1.93
CA LYS A 175 25.20 0.57 3.04
C LYS A 175 25.76 -0.73 2.50
N GLY A 176 26.87 -1.20 3.09
CA GLY A 176 27.60 -2.35 2.55
C GLY A 176 28.17 -2.14 1.14
N GLY A 177 28.32 -0.89 0.69
CA GLY A 177 28.75 -0.55 -0.67
C GLY A 177 27.65 -0.64 -1.73
N LYS A 178 26.39 -0.85 -1.32
CA LYS A 178 25.23 -0.92 -2.22
C LYS A 178 24.25 0.22 -1.94
N SER A 179 23.66 0.73 -3.01
CA SER A 179 22.60 1.74 -3.02
C SER A 179 21.21 1.07 -3.08
N PRO A 180 20.13 1.85 -2.93
CA PRO A 180 18.76 1.35 -3.10
C PRO A 180 18.50 0.79 -4.49
N TYR A 181 19.17 1.35 -5.51
CA TYR A 181 19.02 0.90 -6.89
C TYR A 181 19.64 -0.48 -7.11
N ASP A 182 20.74 -0.81 -6.42
CA ASP A 182 21.32 -2.15 -6.47
C ASP A 182 20.36 -3.19 -5.90
N ALA A 183 19.70 -2.87 -4.77
CA ALA A 183 18.67 -3.72 -4.18
C ALA A 183 17.47 -3.92 -5.11
N LEU A 184 16.96 -2.86 -5.75
CA LEU A 184 15.85 -2.96 -6.71
C LEU A 184 16.24 -3.78 -7.94
N ILE A 185 17.45 -3.61 -8.47
CA ILE A 185 17.97 -4.43 -9.57
C ILE A 185 18.03 -5.92 -9.17
N GLU A 186 18.44 -6.23 -7.95
CA GLU A 186 18.48 -7.62 -7.44
C GLU A 186 17.09 -8.24 -7.28
N LEU A 187 16.04 -7.43 -7.15
CA LEU A 187 14.64 -7.88 -7.07
C LEU A 187 13.93 -7.93 -8.44
N ALA A 188 14.56 -7.43 -9.50
CA ALA A 188 14.01 -7.45 -10.85
C ALA A 188 14.20 -8.82 -11.52
N LEU A 189 13.14 -9.34 -12.12
CA LEU A 189 13.15 -10.58 -12.89
C LEU A 189 13.71 -10.34 -14.30
N PRO A 190 14.44 -11.31 -14.87
CA PRO A 190 14.96 -11.22 -16.23
C PRO A 190 13.82 -11.16 -17.26
N CYS A 191 14.14 -10.75 -18.49
CA CYS A 191 13.18 -10.67 -19.59
C CYS A 191 12.86 -12.04 -20.22
N LYS A 192 12.34 -12.97 -19.42
CA LYS A 192 12.02 -14.33 -19.86
C LYS A 192 10.63 -14.79 -19.39
N GLY A 193 9.86 -15.34 -20.33
CA GLY A 193 8.61 -16.03 -20.03
C GLY A 193 7.43 -15.09 -19.72
N ALA A 194 6.47 -15.60 -18.94
CA ALA A 194 5.26 -14.85 -18.62
C ALA A 194 5.53 -13.63 -17.74
N ASP A 195 6.54 -13.76 -16.88
CA ASP A 195 6.92 -12.86 -15.77
C ASP A 195 8.06 -11.90 -16.14
N ALA A 196 8.35 -11.80 -17.44
CA ALA A 196 9.48 -11.04 -17.97
C ALA A 196 9.47 -9.58 -17.48
N GLY A 197 10.53 -9.18 -16.78
CA GLY A 197 10.74 -7.81 -16.33
C GLY A 197 10.00 -7.39 -15.05
N ALA A 198 9.18 -8.25 -14.46
CA ALA A 198 8.52 -7.95 -13.19
C ALA A 198 9.53 -7.69 -12.06
N PHE A 199 9.08 -7.08 -10.97
CA PHE A 199 9.79 -7.12 -9.70
C PHE A 199 9.15 -8.17 -8.79
N ALA A 200 9.97 -8.79 -7.95
CA ALA A 200 9.48 -9.57 -6.83
C ALA A 200 9.24 -8.68 -5.62
N PHE A 201 8.26 -9.05 -4.79
CA PHE A 201 8.09 -8.44 -3.47
C PHE A 201 9.36 -8.64 -2.65
N GLN A 202 9.74 -9.89 -2.39
CA GLN A 202 10.97 -10.27 -1.68
C GLN A 202 11.47 -11.64 -2.20
N PRO A 203 12.73 -12.00 -1.97
CA PRO A 203 13.23 -13.33 -2.27
C PRO A 203 12.61 -14.38 -1.33
N ASP A 204 12.38 -15.59 -1.84
CA ASP A 204 12.04 -16.73 -0.98
C ASP A 204 13.26 -17.20 -0.16
N LYS A 205 13.08 -18.20 0.71
CA LYS A 205 14.16 -18.75 1.56
C LYS A 205 15.37 -19.30 0.79
N LYS A 206 15.23 -19.56 -0.51
CA LYS A 206 16.27 -20.05 -1.42
C LYS A 206 16.80 -18.94 -2.35
N GLY A 207 16.34 -17.71 -2.21
CA GLY A 207 16.67 -16.59 -3.08
C GLY A 207 15.88 -16.58 -4.40
N GLY A 208 14.82 -17.39 -4.52
CA GLY A 208 13.95 -17.39 -5.69
C GLY A 208 13.07 -16.13 -5.74
N LEU A 209 12.87 -15.58 -6.94
CA LEU A 209 12.04 -14.42 -7.19
C LEU A 209 10.74 -14.85 -7.89
N ALA A 210 9.62 -14.27 -7.47
CA ALA A 210 8.31 -14.45 -8.09
C ALA A 210 7.75 -13.10 -8.49
N ALA A 211 7.22 -12.98 -9.72
CA ALA A 211 6.61 -11.74 -10.18
C ALA A 211 5.46 -11.31 -9.26
N ASN A 212 5.44 -10.02 -8.97
CA ASN A 212 4.38 -9.39 -8.19
C ASN A 212 4.08 -8.02 -8.81
N ALA A 213 2.81 -7.79 -9.17
CA ALA A 213 2.43 -6.59 -9.91
C ALA A 213 2.50 -5.30 -9.08
N ASP A 214 2.16 -5.37 -7.80
CA ASP A 214 2.31 -4.26 -6.85
C ASP A 214 3.79 -3.89 -6.66
N ALA A 215 4.62 -4.90 -6.34
CA ALA A 215 6.07 -4.73 -6.26
C ALA A 215 6.68 -4.19 -7.56
N THR A 216 6.10 -4.56 -8.72
CA THR A 216 6.53 -4.02 -10.02
C THR A 216 6.16 -2.56 -10.17
N ALA A 217 4.94 -2.15 -9.81
CA ALA A 217 4.56 -0.73 -9.84
C ALA A 217 5.46 0.11 -8.94
N ALA A 218 5.67 -0.33 -7.70
CA ALA A 218 6.59 0.32 -6.77
C ALA A 218 8.03 0.35 -7.32
N GLY A 219 8.54 -0.80 -7.75
CA GLY A 219 9.91 -0.96 -8.27
C GLY A 219 10.21 -0.10 -9.49
N VAL A 220 9.22 0.13 -10.38
CA VAL A 220 9.34 1.06 -11.52
C VAL A 220 9.52 2.49 -11.03
N VAL A 221 8.63 2.98 -10.16
CA VAL A 221 8.69 4.34 -9.62
C VAL A 221 9.96 4.56 -8.80
N GLY A 222 10.30 3.59 -7.94
CA GLY A 222 11.51 3.58 -7.13
C GLY A 222 12.77 3.61 -7.98
N SER A 223 12.86 2.79 -9.02
CA SER A 223 14.01 2.78 -9.93
C SER A 223 14.17 4.09 -10.71
N LEU A 224 13.08 4.83 -10.94
CA LEU A 224 13.13 6.18 -11.51
C LEU A 224 13.56 7.27 -10.51
N GLY A 225 13.78 6.92 -9.24
CA GLY A 225 14.07 7.90 -8.19
C GLY A 225 12.89 8.81 -7.88
N LYS A 226 11.66 8.32 -8.04
CA LYS A 226 10.42 9.09 -7.85
C LYS A 226 9.70 8.67 -6.57
N GLY A 227 8.87 9.58 -6.05
CA GLY A 227 7.98 9.34 -4.94
C GLY A 227 6.57 8.91 -5.37
N LEU A 228 5.63 8.96 -4.43
CA LEU A 228 4.23 8.59 -4.63
C LEU A 228 3.53 9.48 -5.67
N VAL A 229 3.93 10.76 -5.75
CA VAL A 229 3.43 11.72 -6.75
C VAL A 229 4.46 11.85 -7.85
N VAL A 230 4.02 11.65 -9.10
CA VAL A 230 4.88 11.71 -10.28
C VAL A 230 4.27 12.61 -11.35
N SER A 231 5.11 13.31 -12.08
CA SER A 231 4.72 13.92 -13.35
C SER A 231 4.81 12.88 -14.48
N PRO A 232 4.00 13.00 -15.54
CA PRO A 232 4.09 12.10 -16.69
C PRO A 232 5.48 12.13 -17.33
N GLY A 233 6.02 10.94 -17.57
CA GLY A 233 7.25 10.75 -18.33
C GLY A 233 7.06 10.97 -19.83
N LYS A 234 8.15 10.79 -20.59
CA LYS A 234 8.08 10.79 -22.05
C LYS A 234 7.43 9.49 -22.54
N GLN A 235 6.68 9.59 -23.64
CA GLN A 235 6.14 8.40 -24.31
C GLN A 235 7.28 7.44 -24.67
N SER A 236 7.10 6.16 -24.33
CA SER A 236 8.07 5.11 -24.60
C SER A 236 7.36 3.80 -24.94
N ASP A 237 7.75 3.17 -26.04
CA ASP A 237 7.25 1.87 -26.49
C ASP A 237 8.32 0.79 -26.26
N ALA A 238 9.02 0.87 -25.13
CA ALA A 238 10.11 -0.04 -24.80
C ALA A 238 9.65 -1.50 -24.77
N SER A 239 10.53 -2.40 -25.20
CA SER A 239 10.39 -3.84 -25.02
C SER A 239 11.31 -4.31 -23.89
N CYS A 240 10.91 -5.37 -23.18
CA CYS A 240 11.76 -5.95 -22.13
C CYS A 240 13.10 -6.40 -22.73
N SER A 241 14.22 -5.95 -22.15
CA SER A 241 15.55 -6.32 -22.59
C SER A 241 16.50 -6.60 -21.42
N ASP A 242 17.28 -7.68 -21.54
CA ASP A 242 18.43 -7.99 -20.66
C ASP A 242 19.76 -7.55 -21.27
N ALA A 243 19.74 -6.85 -22.41
CA ALA A 243 20.97 -6.42 -23.09
C ALA A 243 21.73 -5.36 -22.28
N GLY A 244 23.05 -5.51 -22.18
CA GLY A 244 23.93 -4.56 -21.49
C GLY A 244 23.98 -4.73 -19.97
N SER A 245 24.51 -3.72 -19.28
CA SER A 245 24.58 -3.66 -17.81
C SER A 245 23.19 -3.49 -17.20
N ALA A 246 22.97 -4.10 -16.03
CA ALA A 246 21.80 -3.80 -15.23
C ALA A 246 21.89 -2.36 -14.71
N THR A 247 20.86 -1.57 -15.01
CA THR A 247 20.70 -0.20 -14.52
C THR A 247 19.28 -0.02 -13.99
N PRO A 248 19.05 0.93 -13.07
CA PRO A 248 17.71 1.19 -12.57
C PRO A 248 16.75 1.61 -13.68
N GLU A 249 17.19 2.38 -14.67
CA GLU A 249 16.35 2.78 -15.82
C GLU A 249 15.89 1.58 -16.65
N ARG A 250 16.77 0.59 -16.83
CA ARG A 250 16.41 -0.66 -17.52
C ARG A 250 15.42 -1.47 -16.70
N ALA A 251 15.62 -1.56 -15.38
CA ALA A 251 14.70 -2.26 -14.49
C ALA A 251 13.30 -1.61 -14.51
N ALA A 252 13.23 -0.27 -14.49
CA ALA A 252 11.99 0.48 -14.63
C ALA A 252 11.30 0.22 -15.99
N ALA A 253 12.05 0.28 -17.10
CA ALA A 253 11.51 0.01 -18.43
C ALA A 253 10.96 -1.43 -18.55
N ASN A 254 11.70 -2.42 -18.03
CA ASN A 254 11.28 -3.82 -18.04
C ASN A 254 10.02 -4.05 -17.17
N GLY A 255 9.95 -3.42 -15.99
CA GLY A 255 8.78 -3.47 -15.12
C GLY A 255 7.53 -2.87 -15.76
N ALA A 256 7.66 -1.74 -16.46
CA ALA A 256 6.54 -1.15 -17.19
C ALA A 256 6.03 -2.05 -18.33
N VAL A 257 6.91 -2.82 -18.98
CA VAL A 257 6.51 -3.83 -19.98
C VAL A 257 5.69 -4.95 -19.34
N TYR A 258 6.10 -5.43 -18.16
CA TYR A 258 5.32 -6.40 -17.41
C TYR A 258 3.93 -5.86 -17.05
N LEU A 259 3.84 -4.65 -16.49
CA LEU A 259 2.57 -4.02 -16.11
C LEU A 259 1.65 -3.82 -17.32
N THR A 260 2.20 -3.34 -18.44
CA THR A 260 1.45 -3.17 -19.68
C THR A 260 0.81 -4.48 -20.12
N LYS A 261 1.55 -5.59 -20.05
CA LYS A 261 1.04 -6.92 -20.38
C LYS A 261 0.00 -7.40 -19.36
N ALA A 262 0.22 -7.21 -18.07
CA ALA A 262 -0.71 -7.60 -17.01
C ALA A 262 -2.07 -6.89 -17.15
N LEU A 263 -2.05 -5.62 -17.55
CA LEU A 263 -3.23 -4.77 -17.72
C LEU A 263 -3.88 -4.90 -19.10
N ALA A 264 -3.21 -5.55 -20.07
CA ALA A 264 -3.60 -5.54 -21.47
C ALA A 264 -4.99 -6.13 -21.73
N LYS A 265 -5.41 -7.13 -20.95
CA LYS A 265 -6.71 -7.78 -21.12
C LYS A 265 -7.82 -6.93 -20.50
N ASP A 266 -7.83 -6.84 -19.18
CA ASP A 266 -8.99 -6.35 -18.42
C ASP A 266 -8.88 -4.85 -18.06
N GLY A 267 -7.70 -4.24 -18.23
CA GLY A 267 -7.47 -2.85 -17.84
C GLY A 267 -7.27 -2.66 -16.34
N HIS A 268 -7.20 -3.75 -15.57
CA HIS A 268 -6.91 -3.70 -14.14
C HIS A 268 -6.05 -4.89 -13.73
N LEU A 269 -5.40 -4.76 -12.59
CA LEU A 269 -4.75 -5.88 -11.92
C LEU A 269 -5.79 -6.69 -11.15
N THR A 270 -5.48 -7.96 -10.89
CA THR A 270 -6.35 -8.88 -10.16
C THR A 270 -5.67 -9.26 -8.86
N SER A 271 -6.41 -9.11 -7.76
CA SER A 271 -6.02 -9.66 -6.46
C SER A 271 -6.41 -11.13 -6.43
N ALA A 272 -5.41 -11.99 -6.24
CA ALA A 272 -5.56 -13.43 -6.10
C ALA A 272 -5.17 -13.85 -4.67
N LEU A 273 -6.11 -13.76 -3.74
CA LEU A 273 -5.91 -14.19 -2.36
C LEU A 273 -6.16 -15.70 -2.24
N PRO A 274 -5.26 -16.49 -1.62
CA PRO A 274 -5.48 -17.93 -1.45
C PRO A 274 -6.81 -18.24 -0.77
N GLY A 275 -7.68 -18.97 -1.47
CA GLY A 275 -9.00 -19.37 -0.93
C GLY A 275 -10.12 -18.34 -1.12
N ALA A 276 -9.85 -17.22 -1.78
CA ALA A 276 -10.85 -16.26 -2.24
C ALA A 276 -10.98 -16.31 -3.77
N GLU A 277 -12.11 -15.85 -4.28
CA GLU A 277 -12.27 -15.61 -5.73
C GLU A 277 -11.38 -14.44 -6.16
N ASP A 278 -10.87 -14.53 -7.39
CA ASP A 278 -10.16 -13.44 -8.04
C ASP A 278 -11.08 -12.21 -8.14
N GLN A 279 -10.58 -11.05 -7.72
CA GLN A 279 -11.32 -9.79 -7.77
C GLN A 279 -10.42 -8.67 -8.32
N PRO A 280 -10.99 -7.63 -8.95
CA PRO A 280 -10.21 -6.47 -9.36
C PRO A 280 -9.49 -5.81 -8.18
N ASP A 281 -8.24 -5.45 -8.39
CA ASP A 281 -7.41 -4.76 -7.42
C ASP A 281 -7.27 -3.29 -7.79
N TYR A 282 -8.11 -2.44 -7.20
CA TYR A 282 -8.19 -1.02 -7.52
C TYR A 282 -6.94 -0.25 -7.08
N GLY A 283 -6.43 -0.52 -5.88
CA GLY A 283 -5.26 0.17 -5.33
C GLY A 283 -4.01 -0.11 -6.16
N ASN A 284 -3.71 -1.39 -6.40
CA ASN A 284 -2.55 -1.76 -7.21
C ASN A 284 -2.71 -1.33 -8.67
N THR A 285 -3.95 -1.25 -9.18
CA THR A 285 -4.21 -0.69 -10.52
C THR A 285 -3.90 0.81 -10.56
N ALA A 286 -4.24 1.58 -9.50
CA ALA A 286 -3.89 2.99 -9.40
C ALA A 286 -2.37 3.20 -9.33
N ASP A 287 -1.66 2.37 -8.54
CA ASP A 287 -0.20 2.44 -8.45
C ASP A 287 0.46 2.04 -9.78
N ALA A 288 -0.10 1.08 -10.51
CA ALA A 288 0.36 0.72 -11.85
C ALA A 288 0.11 1.84 -12.88
N VAL A 289 -0.98 2.61 -12.76
CA VAL A 289 -1.22 3.82 -13.57
C VAL A 289 -0.12 4.85 -13.33
N VAL A 290 0.22 5.12 -12.07
CA VAL A 290 1.31 6.03 -11.68
C VAL A 290 2.65 5.56 -12.28
N ALA A 291 2.98 4.27 -12.13
CA ALA A 291 4.21 3.68 -12.64
C ALA A 291 4.32 3.77 -14.18
N LEU A 292 3.25 3.40 -14.90
CA LEU A 292 3.21 3.48 -16.36
C LEU A 292 3.28 4.92 -16.86
N ALA A 293 2.59 5.85 -16.20
CA ALA A 293 2.64 7.25 -16.56
C ALA A 293 4.05 7.84 -16.37
N ALA A 294 4.74 7.49 -15.28
CA ALA A 294 6.10 7.92 -15.00
C ALA A 294 7.12 7.36 -16.00
N GLN A 295 7.03 6.07 -16.36
CA GLN A 295 8.02 5.39 -17.19
C GLN A 295 7.76 5.53 -18.70
N SER A 296 6.49 5.45 -19.10
CA SER A 296 6.08 5.30 -20.51
C SER A 296 5.13 6.40 -20.98
N GLY A 297 4.91 7.42 -20.15
CA GLY A 297 4.03 8.55 -20.44
C GLY A 297 2.56 8.26 -20.21
N ALA A 298 1.76 9.33 -20.09
CA ALA A 298 0.33 9.23 -19.79
C ALA A 298 -0.46 8.34 -20.77
N GLY A 299 -0.04 8.28 -22.04
CA GLY A 299 -0.65 7.43 -23.08
C GLY A 299 -0.68 5.95 -22.71
N ALA A 300 0.43 5.43 -22.15
CA ALA A 300 0.55 4.03 -21.75
C ALA A 300 -0.38 3.66 -20.59
N ALA A 301 -0.76 4.63 -19.75
CA ALA A 301 -1.60 4.43 -18.59
C ALA A 301 -3.10 4.70 -18.85
N GLN A 302 -3.49 5.14 -20.06
CA GLN A 302 -4.88 5.54 -20.33
C GLN A 302 -5.90 4.41 -20.16
N LYS A 303 -5.58 3.19 -20.59
CA LYS A 303 -6.51 2.07 -20.47
C LYS A 303 -6.86 1.76 -19.01
N PRO A 304 -5.88 1.54 -18.10
CA PRO A 304 -6.19 1.31 -16.70
C PRO A 304 -6.79 2.52 -15.98
N LEU A 305 -6.40 3.74 -16.34
CA LEU A 305 -7.02 4.96 -15.81
C LEU A 305 -8.52 5.00 -16.11
N ARG A 306 -8.93 4.76 -17.36
CA ARG A 306 -10.37 4.73 -17.73
C ARG A 306 -11.14 3.65 -16.99
N TRP A 307 -10.49 2.52 -16.71
CA TRP A 307 -11.11 1.47 -15.92
C TRP A 307 -11.35 1.95 -14.47
N LEU A 308 -10.39 2.64 -13.86
CA LEU A 308 -10.56 3.21 -12.53
C LEU A 308 -11.68 4.27 -12.51
N GLU A 309 -11.74 5.16 -13.49
CA GLU A 309 -12.81 6.17 -13.61
C GLU A 309 -14.20 5.52 -13.58
N GLN A 310 -14.36 4.38 -14.25
CA GLN A 310 -15.65 3.71 -14.38
C GLN A 310 -16.03 2.84 -13.17
N ASN A 311 -15.05 2.35 -12.39
CA ASN A 311 -15.30 1.25 -11.45
C ASN A 311 -14.88 1.56 -9.99
N SER A 312 -14.05 2.58 -9.74
CA SER A 312 -13.40 2.75 -8.44
C SER A 312 -14.22 3.49 -7.38
N ALA A 313 -15.29 4.20 -7.75
CA ALA A 313 -16.00 5.10 -6.84
C ALA A 313 -16.52 4.39 -5.56
N LYS A 314 -17.14 3.22 -5.72
CA LYS A 314 -17.63 2.42 -4.59
C LYS A 314 -16.49 1.89 -3.73
N TRP A 315 -15.41 1.41 -4.35
CA TRP A 315 -14.23 0.94 -3.63
C TRP A 315 -13.60 2.07 -2.81
N ALA A 316 -13.39 3.24 -3.40
CA ALA A 316 -12.79 4.38 -2.70
C ALA A 316 -13.64 4.84 -1.50
N ALA A 317 -14.97 4.88 -1.65
CA ALA A 317 -15.88 5.19 -0.54
C ALA A 317 -15.82 4.18 0.61
N GLN A 318 -15.55 2.90 0.31
CA GLN A 318 -15.43 1.85 1.32
C GLN A 318 -14.03 1.77 1.93
N SER A 319 -12.99 2.07 1.16
CA SER A 319 -11.58 1.96 1.56
C SER A 319 -11.05 3.24 2.20
N GLY A 320 -11.70 4.38 2.00
CA GLY A 320 -11.44 5.62 2.73
C GLY A 320 -10.31 6.48 2.15
N PRO A 321 -9.66 7.32 2.98
CA PRO A 321 -8.82 8.43 2.51
C PRO A 321 -7.62 8.01 1.65
N ALA A 322 -6.93 6.92 2.00
CA ALA A 322 -5.79 6.44 1.21
C ALA A 322 -6.20 6.04 -0.21
N ALA A 323 -7.39 5.44 -0.37
CA ALA A 323 -7.91 5.05 -1.68
C ALA A 323 -8.22 6.28 -2.56
N TYR A 324 -8.85 7.31 -1.98
CA TYR A 324 -9.04 8.58 -2.69
C TYR A 324 -7.71 9.23 -3.09
N ALA A 325 -6.72 9.24 -2.20
CA ALA A 325 -5.38 9.77 -2.48
C ALA A 325 -4.69 9.03 -3.63
N GLN A 326 -4.75 7.69 -3.66
CA GLN A 326 -4.18 6.89 -4.77
C GLN A 326 -4.84 7.23 -6.12
N LEU A 327 -6.17 7.41 -6.15
CA LEU A 327 -6.86 7.82 -7.37
C LEU A 327 -6.48 9.26 -7.79
N ILE A 328 -6.28 10.17 -6.84
CA ILE A 328 -5.79 11.53 -7.12
C ILE A 328 -4.37 11.48 -7.71
N PHE A 329 -3.48 10.64 -7.19
CA PHE A 329 -2.14 10.46 -7.75
C PHE A 329 -2.18 9.88 -9.17
N ALA A 330 -3.03 8.89 -9.41
CA ALA A 330 -3.23 8.32 -10.74
C ALA A 330 -3.77 9.36 -11.75
N ALA A 331 -4.74 10.19 -11.33
CA ALA A 331 -5.26 11.29 -12.14
C ALA A 331 -4.16 12.32 -12.43
N HIS A 332 -3.43 12.77 -11.40
CA HIS A 332 -2.33 13.71 -11.55
C HIS A 332 -1.23 13.20 -12.50
N ALA A 333 -0.79 11.96 -12.31
CA ALA A 333 0.26 11.34 -13.12
C ALA A 333 -0.09 11.25 -14.61
N THR A 334 -1.38 11.20 -14.93
CA THR A 334 -1.90 11.08 -16.30
C THR A 334 -2.43 12.38 -16.87
N GLY A 335 -2.52 13.44 -16.06
CA GLY A 335 -3.10 14.73 -16.43
C GLY A 335 -4.63 14.74 -16.49
N ALA A 336 -5.31 13.73 -15.92
CA ALA A 336 -6.75 13.75 -15.73
C ALA A 336 -7.13 14.66 -14.55
N ASP A 337 -8.37 15.16 -14.55
CA ASP A 337 -8.87 16.03 -13.48
C ASP A 337 -9.38 15.18 -12.30
N PRO A 338 -8.75 15.22 -11.12
CA PRO A 338 -9.24 14.50 -9.95
C PRO A 338 -10.56 15.03 -9.40
N ARG A 339 -11.03 16.21 -9.84
CA ARG A 339 -12.35 16.77 -9.48
C ARG A 339 -13.47 16.28 -10.39
N ASP A 340 -13.14 15.62 -11.51
CA ASP A 340 -14.10 14.93 -12.39
C ASP A 340 -13.53 13.57 -12.82
N PHE A 341 -13.44 12.65 -11.86
CA PHE A 341 -12.93 11.31 -12.08
C PHE A 341 -14.08 10.33 -12.27
N GLY A 342 -14.49 10.11 -13.52
CA GLY A 342 -15.67 9.30 -13.83
C GLY A 342 -16.97 9.84 -13.21
N GLY A 343 -17.10 11.17 -13.11
CA GLY A 343 -18.22 11.84 -12.46
C GLY A 343 -18.11 11.93 -10.93
N THR A 344 -16.99 11.52 -10.34
CA THR A 344 -16.71 11.67 -8.90
C THR A 344 -15.66 12.75 -8.65
N ASP A 345 -15.97 13.71 -7.78
CA ASP A 345 -14.99 14.67 -7.27
C ASP A 345 -14.19 14.03 -6.12
N LEU A 346 -13.03 13.44 -6.45
CA LEU A 346 -12.19 12.72 -5.49
C LEU A 346 -11.65 13.66 -4.40
N VAL A 347 -11.37 14.91 -4.76
CA VAL A 347 -10.82 15.92 -3.83
C VAL A 347 -11.86 16.26 -2.78
N LYS A 348 -13.11 16.49 -3.18
CA LYS A 348 -14.22 16.71 -2.26
C LYS A 348 -14.45 15.51 -1.36
N GLN A 349 -14.43 14.30 -1.91
CA GLN A 349 -14.65 13.08 -1.12
C GLN A 349 -13.53 12.85 -0.10
N LEU A 350 -12.27 13.01 -0.50
CA LEU A 350 -11.12 12.95 0.42
C LEU A 350 -11.28 13.97 1.56
N ASN A 351 -11.57 15.23 1.23
CA ASN A 351 -11.72 16.31 2.22
C ASN A 351 -12.86 16.05 3.20
N ALA A 352 -13.93 15.35 2.77
CA ALA A 352 -15.04 14.99 3.64
C ALA A 352 -14.69 13.89 4.67
N THR A 353 -13.56 13.20 4.52
CA THR A 353 -13.11 12.15 5.46
C THR A 353 -12.28 12.69 6.62
N GLY A 354 -11.99 13.99 6.68
CA GLY A 354 -11.13 14.57 7.71
C GLY A 354 -11.47 16.03 8.04
N PRO A 355 -10.56 16.75 8.73
CA PRO A 355 -10.80 18.15 9.09
C PRO A 355 -10.82 19.06 7.85
N ALA A 356 -11.63 20.11 7.91
CA ALA A 356 -11.76 21.05 6.80
C ALA A 356 -10.40 21.72 6.43
N PRO A 357 -10.02 21.75 5.15
CA PRO A 357 -8.77 22.34 4.70
C PRO A 357 -8.73 23.85 4.96
N GLN A 358 -7.53 24.44 5.04
CA GLN A 358 -7.37 25.87 5.25
C GLN A 358 -7.79 26.70 4.04
N SER A 359 -7.57 26.18 2.83
CA SER A 359 -7.99 26.81 1.58
C SER A 359 -8.00 25.79 0.43
N ALA A 360 -8.86 26.03 -0.56
CA ALA A 360 -8.90 25.28 -1.82
C ALA A 360 -8.98 26.27 -3.01
N PRO A 361 -8.37 25.97 -4.17
CA PRO A 361 -8.54 26.78 -5.38
C PRO A 361 -10.01 26.68 -5.83
N ASN A 362 -10.70 27.82 -5.90
CA ASN A 362 -12.10 27.99 -6.36
C ASN A 362 -13.21 27.21 -5.60
N GLY A 363 -13.39 27.51 -4.32
CA GLY A 363 -14.63 27.18 -3.59
C GLY A 363 -14.66 27.83 -2.21
N SER A 364 -15.72 28.61 -1.91
CA SER A 364 -15.83 29.51 -0.77
C SER A 364 -15.52 28.87 0.58
N VAL A 365 -14.74 29.58 1.41
CA VAL A 365 -14.74 29.39 2.85
C VAL A 365 -16.15 29.72 3.35
N THR A 366 -16.95 28.70 3.60
CA THR A 366 -18.18 28.86 4.39
C THR A 366 -17.86 28.38 5.79
N THR A 367 -17.50 29.31 6.67
CA THR A 367 -17.63 29.11 8.11
C THR A 367 -19.11 28.88 8.40
N SER A 368 -19.48 27.68 8.83
CA SER A 368 -20.76 27.46 9.50
C SER A 368 -20.59 26.41 10.58
N ALA A 369 -20.81 26.89 11.80
CA ALA A 369 -20.93 26.09 13.00
C ALA A 369 -22.12 25.11 12.90
N LYS A 370 -21.99 23.99 13.60
CA LYS A 370 -22.96 22.90 13.78
C LYS A 370 -24.43 23.33 13.86
N ALA A 371 -25.29 22.56 13.19
CA ALA A 371 -26.54 22.06 13.77
C ALA A 371 -26.81 20.66 13.20
N SER A 372 -26.90 19.69 14.11
CA SER A 372 -27.21 18.29 13.86
C SER A 372 -28.73 18.10 13.93
N ASP A 373 -29.34 17.62 12.85
CA ASP A 373 -30.65 16.96 12.91
C ASP A 373 -30.52 15.57 12.30
N LYS A 374 -30.91 14.57 13.11
CA LYS A 374 -31.01 13.17 12.74
C LYS A 374 -32.30 12.97 11.96
N GLN A 375 -32.23 12.24 10.85
CA GLN A 375 -33.37 11.52 10.32
C GLN A 375 -32.91 10.10 9.97
N GLU A 376 -33.50 9.15 10.67
CA GLU A 376 -33.31 7.71 10.48
C GLU A 376 -34.13 7.28 9.26
N ASP A 377 -33.49 6.57 8.34
CA ASP A 377 -34.17 5.65 7.44
C ASP A 377 -33.43 4.31 7.49
N GLU A 378 -34.16 3.30 8.00
CA GLU A 378 -33.73 1.91 8.05
C GLU A 378 -33.76 1.32 6.64
N ASP A 379 -32.62 0.83 6.16
CA ASP A 379 -32.62 -0.19 5.12
C ASP A 379 -31.70 -1.35 5.49
N LYS A 380 -32.32 -2.53 5.55
CA LYS A 380 -31.73 -3.79 5.97
C LYS A 380 -30.77 -4.30 4.89
N GLY A 381 -29.48 -4.08 5.11
CA GLY A 381 -28.39 -4.62 4.29
C GLY A 381 -27.56 -5.65 5.05
N PHE A 382 -27.57 -6.88 4.55
CA PHE A 382 -26.87 -8.06 5.06
C PHE A 382 -25.38 -7.80 5.33
N GLY A 383 -24.93 -8.01 6.56
CA GLY A 383 -23.55 -7.82 6.99
C GLY A 383 -22.61 -8.92 6.45
N VAL A 384 -21.50 -8.50 5.86
CA VAL A 384 -20.33 -9.35 5.59
C VAL A 384 -19.13 -8.70 6.25
N TRP A 385 -18.82 -9.19 7.45
CA TRP A 385 -17.78 -8.72 8.36
C TRP A 385 -16.57 -9.65 8.19
N TRP A 386 -15.52 -9.25 7.45
CA TRP A 386 -14.18 -9.88 7.49
C TRP A 386 -12.99 -9.12 6.84
N PHE A 387 -13.16 -8.09 5.99
CA PHE A 387 -12.03 -7.65 5.15
C PHE A 387 -11.11 -6.53 5.66
N VAL A 388 -11.11 -6.20 6.95
CA VAL A 388 -10.19 -5.18 7.51
C VAL A 388 -9.04 -5.86 8.24
N GLY A 389 -7.82 -5.77 7.67
CA GLY A 389 -6.58 -6.13 8.38
C GLY A 389 -5.79 -7.34 7.86
N VAL A 390 -5.82 -7.65 6.56
CA VAL A 390 -5.04 -8.78 6.01
C VAL A 390 -4.06 -8.40 4.87
N CYS A 391 -4.23 -7.27 4.18
CA CYS A 391 -3.29 -6.89 3.11
C CYS A 391 -1.97 -6.27 3.58
N LEU A 392 -1.68 -6.26 4.89
CA LEU A 392 -0.37 -5.84 5.41
C LEU A 392 0.30 -6.85 6.36
N VAL A 393 -0.31 -8.03 6.60
CA VAL A 393 0.29 -9.06 7.48
C VAL A 393 0.16 -10.51 6.96
N ALA A 394 -0.68 -10.84 5.96
CA ALA A 394 -0.79 -12.23 5.48
C ALA A 394 0.11 -12.61 4.30
N GLY A 395 1.33 -12.05 4.24
CA GLY A 395 2.38 -12.50 3.31
C GLY A 395 3.34 -13.54 3.89
N ILE A 396 3.21 -13.95 5.16
CA ILE A 396 4.25 -14.75 5.85
C ILE A 396 3.75 -16.12 6.37
N GLY A 397 2.45 -16.44 6.31
CA GLY A 397 1.91 -17.54 7.14
C GLY A 397 1.50 -18.87 6.49
N VAL A 398 0.95 -18.91 5.27
CA VAL A 398 0.12 -20.09 4.85
C VAL A 398 0.46 -20.64 3.45
N GLY A 399 1.52 -20.16 2.80
CA GLY A 399 2.02 -20.74 1.53
C GLY A 399 2.76 -22.08 1.65
N PHE A 400 2.66 -22.79 2.78
CA PHE A 400 3.58 -23.88 3.11
C PHE A 400 3.01 -25.31 3.12
N LEU A 401 1.76 -25.55 2.70
CA LEU A 401 1.17 -26.90 2.83
C LEU A 401 0.58 -27.55 1.57
N LEU A 402 0.74 -27.00 0.37
CA LEU A 402 0.15 -27.64 -0.84
C LEU A 402 1.12 -27.95 -1.99
N SER A 403 2.41 -27.65 -1.87
CA SER A 403 3.36 -27.96 -2.96
C SER A 403 3.90 -29.40 -2.97
N GLY A 404 3.44 -30.28 -2.06
CA GLY A 404 3.89 -31.66 -1.93
C GLY A 404 2.96 -32.75 -2.48
N ARG A 405 1.71 -32.44 -2.88
CA ARG A 405 0.70 -33.48 -3.18
C ARG A 405 0.29 -33.65 -4.65
N ASN A 406 0.71 -32.77 -5.56
CA ASN A 406 0.29 -32.85 -6.97
C ASN A 406 1.31 -33.50 -7.94
N LYS A 407 2.42 -34.04 -7.46
CA LYS A 407 3.38 -34.80 -8.31
C LYS A 407 3.19 -36.32 -8.31
N ALA A 408 2.17 -36.85 -7.63
CA ALA A 408 1.86 -38.27 -7.62
C ALA A 408 0.42 -38.51 -8.11
N LYS A 409 0.14 -38.20 -9.37
CA LYS A 409 -1.02 -38.68 -10.15
C LYS A 409 -0.92 -38.19 -11.60
N ARG A 410 0.05 -38.73 -12.34
CA ARG A 410 0.06 -38.88 -13.81
C ARG A 410 1.29 -39.69 -14.19
N SER A 411 1.13 -41.00 -14.05
CA SER A 411 1.93 -42.07 -14.64
C SER A 411 0.96 -43.17 -15.00
#